data_AF-A0AAJ1PVG7-F1
#
_entry.id   AF-A0AAJ1PVG7-F1
#
_cell.length_a   1.000
_cell.length_b   1.000
_cell.length_c   1.000
_cell.angle_alpha   90.00
_cell.angle_beta   90.00
_cell.angle_gamma   90.00
#
_symmetry.space_group_name_H-M   'P 1'
#
loop_
_entity.id
_entity.type
_entity.pdbx_description
1 polymer ?
#
loop_
_entity_poly.entity_id
_entity_poly.type
_entity_poly.pdbx_seq_one_letter_code
_entity_poly.pdbx_strand_id
1 'polypeptide(L)'
;VLRLIDEYHALDISVNSVLITRYHGEANATNFMHNLERRGIKVYTHQEIKGYPTNVDLLGENGFEVNPYIETTKPIVVVSGPGAGSGKL
;
A
#
# COMPACT_ATOMS: atom_id res chain seq x y z
N VAL A 1 -5.19 6.92 8.47
CA VAL A 1 -4.23 7.09 7.36
C VAL A 1 -3.90 8.57 7.15
N LEU A 2 -4.87 9.46 6.87
CA LEU A 2 -4.61 10.90 6.73
C LEU A 2 -3.83 11.50 7.92
N ARG A 3 -4.27 11.24 9.16
CA ARG A 3 -3.55 11.66 10.38
C ARG A 3 -2.07 11.19 10.39
N LEU A 4 -1.80 9.96 9.97
CA LEU A 4 -0.42 9.43 9.96
C LEU A 4 0.44 10.16 8.91
N ILE A 5 -0.14 10.47 7.75
CA ILE A 5 0.52 11.25 6.70
C ILE A 5 0.88 12.64 7.24
N ASP A 6 -0.07 13.30 7.89
CA ASP A 6 0.13 14.62 8.50
C ASP A 6 1.22 14.57 9.59
N GLU A 7 1.24 13.53 10.42
CA GLU A 7 2.26 13.31 11.44
C GLU A 7 3.65 13.09 10.86
N TYR A 8 3.77 12.33 9.77
CA TYR A 8 5.06 12.15 9.09
C TYR A 8 5.54 13.45 8.44
N HIS A 9 4.65 14.21 7.82
CA HIS A 9 5.00 15.54 7.31
C HIS A 9 5.46 16.49 8.42
N ALA A 10 4.82 16.46 9.59
CA ALA A 10 5.25 17.26 10.74
C ALA A 10 6.65 16.87 11.27
N LEU A 11 7.09 15.63 11.02
CA LEU A 11 8.43 15.13 11.34
C LEU A 11 9.43 15.27 10.17
N ASP A 12 9.06 15.98 9.10
CA ASP A 12 9.85 16.13 7.86
C ASP A 12 10.17 14.79 7.17
N ILE A 13 9.31 13.79 7.38
CA ILE A 13 9.37 12.49 6.73
C ILE A 13 8.46 12.53 5.50
N SER A 14 9.08 12.48 4.31
CA SER A 14 8.36 12.44 3.04
C SER A 14 7.53 11.16 2.89
N VAL A 15 6.22 11.29 2.68
CA VAL A 15 5.35 10.17 2.30
C VAL A 15 5.47 9.92 0.79
N ASN A 16 6.02 8.76 0.41
CA ASN A 16 6.17 8.38 -1.01
C ASN A 16 4.83 8.00 -1.64
N SER A 17 4.08 7.12 -0.97
CA SER A 17 2.84 6.54 -1.47
C SER A 17 2.02 5.90 -0.34
N VAL A 18 0.75 5.61 -0.63
CA VAL A 18 -0.14 4.79 0.19
C VAL A 18 -0.46 3.50 -0.55
N LEU A 19 -0.34 2.36 0.14
CA LEU A 19 -0.75 1.06 -0.39
C LEU A 19 -2.11 0.65 0.22
N ILE A 20 -3.07 0.32 -0.63
CA ILE A 20 -4.33 -0.34 -0.24
C ILE A 20 -4.18 -1.83 -0.54
N THR A 21 -4.11 -2.64 0.50
CA THR A 21 -3.98 -4.11 0.40
C THR A 21 -5.35 -4.78 0.29
N ARG A 22 -5.41 -5.95 -0.36
CA ARG A 22 -6.63 -6.75 -0.56
C ARG A 22 -7.77 -5.95 -1.21
N TYR A 23 -7.43 -5.13 -2.20
CA TYR A 23 -8.39 -4.31 -2.93
C TYR A 23 -9.07 -5.12 -4.04
N HIS A 24 -10.40 -5.13 -4.06
CA HIS A 24 -11.20 -5.84 -5.06
C HIS A 24 -12.22 -4.93 -5.77
N GLY A 25 -12.03 -3.61 -5.71
CA GLY A 25 -12.92 -2.63 -6.35
C GLY A 25 -14.08 -2.17 -5.47
N GLU A 26 -13.99 -2.36 -4.14
CA GLU A 26 -15.00 -1.91 -3.21
C GLU A 26 -15.16 -0.38 -3.27
N ALA A 27 -16.39 0.09 -3.47
CA ALA A 27 -16.68 1.51 -3.68
C ALA A 27 -16.09 2.44 -2.60
N ASN A 28 -16.09 2.01 -1.34
CA ASN A 28 -15.50 2.77 -0.23
C ASN A 28 -13.98 2.90 -0.36
N ALA A 29 -13.28 1.83 -0.76
CA ALA A 29 -11.84 1.85 -0.98
C ALA A 29 -11.48 2.70 -2.21
N THR A 30 -12.25 2.60 -3.30
CA THR A 30 -12.07 3.45 -4.49
C THR A 30 -12.28 4.93 -4.16
N ASN A 31 -13.33 5.27 -3.40
CA ASN A 31 -13.57 6.65 -2.98
C ASN A 31 -12.44 7.20 -2.09
N PHE A 32 -11.89 6.36 -1.21
CA PHE A 32 -10.75 6.71 -0.38
C PHE A 32 -9.48 6.94 -1.21
N MET A 33 -9.20 6.07 -2.19
CA MET A 33 -8.11 6.23 -3.17
C MET A 33 -8.22 7.58 -3.89
N HIS A 34 -9.38 7.88 -4.49
CA HIS A 34 -9.59 9.17 -5.16
C HIS A 34 -9.47 10.38 -4.21
N ASN A 35 -9.75 10.22 -2.91
CA ASN A 35 -9.52 11.29 -1.94
C ASN A 35 -8.02 11.57 -1.74
N LEU A 36 -7.20 10.52 -1.65
CA LEU A 36 -5.76 10.63 -1.51
C LEU A 36 -5.09 11.18 -2.77
N GLU A 37 -5.50 10.69 -3.94
CA GLU A 37 -4.94 11.14 -5.23
C GLU A 37 -5.22 12.63 -5.49
N ARG A 38 -6.42 13.11 -5.14
CA ARG A 38 -6.76 14.54 -5.21
C ARG A 38 -5.90 15.41 -4.29
N ARG A 39 -5.27 14.83 -3.26
CA ARG A 39 -4.31 15.50 -2.37
C ARG A 39 -2.86 15.38 -2.86
N GLY A 40 -2.65 14.83 -4.07
CA GLY A 40 -1.32 14.63 -4.65
C GLY A 40 -0.57 13.43 -4.11
N ILE A 41 -1.24 12.54 -3.37
CA ILE A 41 -0.63 11.34 -2.79
C ILE A 41 -0.75 10.20 -3.78
N LYS A 42 0.37 9.57 -4.15
CA LYS A 42 0.37 8.38 -5.01
C LYS A 42 -0.25 7.20 -4.25
N VAL A 43 -1.22 6.53 -4.86
CA VAL A 43 -1.85 5.33 -4.29
C VAL A 43 -1.56 4.12 -5.15
N TYR A 44 -1.23 3.01 -4.51
CA TYR A 44 -1.10 1.70 -5.13
C TYR A 44 -2.15 0.77 -4.53
N THR A 45 -2.56 -0.22 -5.32
CA THR A 45 -3.48 -1.26 -4.87
C THR A 45 -2.84 -2.61 -5.06
N HIS A 46 -2.92 -3.45 -4.02
CA HIS A 46 -2.51 -4.85 -4.09
C HIS A 46 -3.75 -5.72 -3.89
N GLN A 47 -3.86 -6.79 -4.66
CA GLN A 47 -4.87 -7.82 -4.46
C GLN A 47 -4.38 -8.86 -3.44
N GLU A 48 -5.29 -9.70 -2.98
CA GLU A 48 -4.88 -10.88 -2.21
C GLU A 48 -4.11 -11.86 -3.10
N ILE A 49 -3.02 -12.41 -2.56
CA ILE A 49 -2.26 -13.46 -3.23
C ILE A 49 -2.82 -14.81 -2.81
N LYS A 50 -3.38 -15.56 -3.76
CA LYS A 50 -4.01 -16.85 -3.49
C LYS A 50 -2.98 -17.84 -2.95
N GLY A 51 -3.30 -18.48 -1.84
CA GLY A 51 -2.43 -19.48 -1.20
C GLY A 51 -1.37 -18.90 -0.27
N TYR A 52 -1.22 -17.57 -0.19
CA TYR A 52 -0.41 -16.95 0.87
C TYR A 52 -1.10 -17.07 2.24
N PRO A 53 -0.38 -17.34 3.34
CA PRO A 53 1.07 -17.55 3.44
C PRO A 53 1.51 -19.01 3.31
N THR A 54 0.60 -19.94 3.06
CA THR A 54 0.87 -21.39 3.12
C THR A 54 1.60 -21.97 1.91
N ASN A 55 1.43 -21.36 0.74
CA ASN A 55 2.11 -21.74 -0.48
C ASN A 55 3.45 -21.01 -0.54
N VAL A 56 4.53 -21.74 -0.70
CA VAL A 56 5.90 -21.18 -0.76
C VAL A 56 6.31 -20.82 -2.18
N ASP A 57 5.59 -21.30 -3.20
CA ASP A 57 5.84 -21.02 -4.61
C ASP A 57 4.98 -19.85 -5.08
N LEU A 58 5.29 -18.66 -4.57
CA LEU A 58 4.56 -17.40 -4.83
C LEU A 58 5.42 -16.37 -5.58
N LEU A 59 6.55 -16.80 -6.14
CA LEU A 59 7.37 -15.98 -7.03
C LEU A 59 6.81 -16.11 -8.45
N GLY A 60 6.52 -15.00 -9.13
CA GLY A 60 6.00 -15.00 -10.50
C GLY A 60 4.60 -14.42 -10.67
N GLU A 61 4.06 -14.56 -11.89
CA GLU A 61 2.81 -13.97 -12.38
C GLU A 61 1.55 -14.35 -11.58
N ASN A 62 1.55 -15.47 -10.85
CA ASN A 62 0.42 -15.90 -10.02
C ASN A 62 0.59 -15.55 -8.53
N GLY A 63 1.70 -14.88 -8.19
CA GLY A 63 2.09 -14.55 -6.84
C GLY A 63 2.34 -13.04 -6.69
N PHE A 64 3.54 -12.67 -6.26
CA PHE A 64 3.86 -11.27 -5.99
C PHE A 64 3.87 -10.36 -7.22
N GLU A 65 4.07 -10.90 -8.44
CA GLU A 65 4.14 -10.08 -9.66
C GLU A 65 2.75 -9.61 -10.15
N VAL A 66 1.66 -10.16 -9.62
CA VAL A 66 0.30 -9.64 -9.86
C VAL A 66 0.18 -8.20 -9.37
N ASN A 67 0.92 -7.87 -8.31
CA ASN A 67 0.82 -6.60 -7.64
C ASN A 67 1.83 -5.60 -8.24
N PRO A 68 1.42 -4.34 -8.47
CA PRO A 68 2.31 -3.34 -9.04
C PRO A 68 3.50 -3.07 -8.10
N TYR A 69 4.68 -2.96 -8.71
CA TYR A 69 5.88 -2.53 -8.02
C TYR A 69 5.74 -1.07 -7.59
N ILE A 70 6.01 -0.80 -6.31
CA ILE A 70 5.98 0.56 -5.76
C ILE A 70 7.37 1.16 -5.93
N GLU A 71 7.50 2.08 -6.87
CA GLU A 71 8.74 2.83 -7.06
C GLU A 71 9.02 3.72 -5.84
N THR A 72 10.26 3.70 -5.39
CA THR A 72 10.75 4.50 -4.27
C THR A 72 12.01 5.25 -4.67
N THR A 73 12.22 6.43 -4.08
CA THR A 73 13.34 7.32 -4.42
C THR A 73 14.44 7.33 -3.37
N LYS A 74 14.21 6.68 -2.22
CA LYS A 74 15.13 6.65 -1.07
C LYS A 74 15.58 5.21 -0.82
N PRO A 75 16.84 4.99 -0.39
CA PRO A 75 17.37 3.65 -0.13
C PRO A 75 16.76 3.00 1.13
N ILE A 76 16.17 3.81 2.02
CA ILE A 76 15.48 3.32 3.22
C ILE A 76 14.00 3.66 3.08
N VAL A 77 13.17 2.63 3.18
CA VAL A 77 11.72 2.72 3.08
C VAL A 77 11.12 2.24 4.40
N VAL A 78 10.28 3.06 5.00
CA VAL A 78 9.54 2.71 6.22
C VAL A 78 8.11 2.35 5.82
N VAL A 79 7.72 1.10 6.05
CA VAL A 79 6.36 0.62 5.82
C VAL A 79 5.58 0.72 7.13
N SER A 80 4.53 1.54 7.14
CA SER A 80 3.68 1.78 8.32
C SER A 80 2.21 1.56 7.98
N GLY A 81 1.40 1.26 9.00
CA GLY A 81 -0.03 1.01 8.84
C GLY A 81 -0.80 1.28 10.13
N PRO A 82 -2.11 1.55 10.04
CA PRO A 82 -2.92 2.02 11.16
C PRO A 82 -3.10 1.00 12.30
N GLY A 83 -2.87 -0.29 12.05
CA GLY A 83 -3.03 -1.34 13.05
C GLY A 83 -2.52 -2.70 12.57
N ALA A 84 -2.74 -3.74 13.37
CA ALA A 84 -2.44 -5.13 12.99
C ALA A 84 -3.26 -5.56 11.76
N GLY A 85 -2.75 -6.52 10.98
CA GLY A 85 -3.46 -7.07 9.82
C GLY A 85 -3.53 -6.17 8.58
N SER A 86 -2.85 -5.02 8.57
CA SER A 86 -2.85 -4.09 7.43
C SER A 86 -1.94 -4.49 6.27
N GLY A 87 -1.48 -5.74 6.19
CA GLY A 87 -0.60 -6.23 5.12
C GLY A 87 0.74 -5.51 4.99
N LYS A 88 1.39 -5.17 6.12
CA LYS A 88 2.72 -4.53 6.12
C LYS A 88 3.86 -5.48 5.75
N LEU A 89 3.63 -6.77 5.96
CA LEU A 89 4.53 -7.89 5.64
C LEU A 89 4.02 -8.52 4.35
#